data_AF-V5YPI2-F1
#
_entry.id   AF-V5YPI2-F1
#
_cell.length_a   1.000
_cell.length_b   1.000
_cell.length_c   1.000
_cell.angle_alpha   90.00
_cell.angle_beta   90.00
_cell.angle_gamma   90.00
#
_symmetry.space_group_name_H-M   'P 1'
#
loop_
_entity.id
_entity.type
_entity.pdbx_description
1 polymer ?
#
loop_
_entity_poly.entity_id
_entity_poly.type
_entity_poly.pdbx_seq_one_letter_code
_entity_poly.pdbx_strand_id
1 'polypeptide(L)'
;MSFFAKTVDRRSRKAMTAFLMDHFRYDTMNSWNRSTSYAHCVKVHRIGLSREQQDAAFKLLGAEGAMDEVDLAIHSFTNSMNGAYTIGFNGRSSGYLVLYHSRYTSSEHKSRCLSCGQLNFKRVAAPLADAEKVMAEEMIRSGFFFEVNQGYLRLPAINAIDLPDADKLAMIAKLKPGLKDATIGNKCGRCGAEGERGRVNITPPRQLDTWPGRDIDQGEDFSEWSMEQLRSRVDLVCAFDRACDEIRDVFIGMLTEYEPVEKTVMVPKTVTVLERRAQS
;
A
#
# COMPACT_ATOMS: atom_id res chain seq x y z
N MET A 1 6.42 18.95 -16.75
CA MET A 1 5.97 20.31 -16.36
C MET A 1 5.01 20.14 -15.20
N SER A 2 5.04 21.00 -14.18
CA SER A 2 4.10 20.87 -13.05
C SER A 2 2.69 21.28 -13.49
N PHE A 3 1.69 20.51 -13.08
CA PHE A 3 0.28 20.81 -13.34
C PHE A 3 -0.35 21.49 -12.12
N PHE A 4 -0.06 20.97 -10.92
CA PHE A 4 -0.53 21.48 -9.63
C PHE A 4 0.54 22.30 -8.92
N ALA A 5 1.80 21.83 -8.91
CA ALA A 5 2.85 22.45 -8.10
C ALA A 5 3.23 23.85 -8.59
N LYS A 6 3.34 24.77 -7.62
CA LYS A 6 3.71 26.17 -7.83
C LYS A 6 5.03 26.52 -7.14
N THR A 7 5.77 27.44 -7.75
CA THR A 7 6.91 28.07 -7.09
C THR A 7 6.42 29.22 -6.21
N VAL A 8 6.85 29.24 -4.95
CA VAL A 8 6.45 30.23 -3.94
C VAL A 8 7.71 30.85 -3.33
N ASP A 9 7.72 32.15 -3.10
CA ASP A 9 8.85 32.80 -2.43
C ASP A 9 8.76 32.59 -0.90
N ARG A 10 9.71 31.81 -0.35
CA ARG A 10 9.82 31.49 1.10
C ARG A 10 10.38 32.65 1.95
N ARG A 11 10.80 33.75 1.31
CA ARG A 11 11.31 34.95 1.99
C ARG A 11 10.21 35.99 2.19
N SER A 12 9.15 35.95 1.40
CA SER A 12 8.02 36.87 1.47
C SER A 12 6.87 36.27 2.26
N ARG A 13 6.59 36.84 3.45
CA ARG A 13 5.38 36.52 4.23
C ARG A 13 4.13 36.64 3.39
N LYS A 14 3.99 37.75 2.65
CA LYS A 14 2.84 37.99 1.78
C LYS A 14 2.64 36.87 0.75
N ALA A 15 3.73 36.41 0.12
CA ALA A 15 3.64 35.33 -0.87
C ALA A 15 3.24 34.00 -0.22
N MET A 16 3.80 33.66 0.94
CA MET A 16 3.48 32.43 1.67
C MET A 16 2.03 32.43 2.18
N THR A 17 1.59 33.52 2.81
CA THR A 17 0.21 33.67 3.31
C THR A 17 -0.79 33.61 2.17
N ALA A 18 -0.56 34.34 1.07
CA ALA A 18 -1.44 34.29 -0.11
C ALA A 18 -1.52 32.86 -0.69
N PHE A 19 -0.37 32.17 -0.82
CA PHE A 19 -0.36 30.80 -1.30
C PHE A 19 -1.19 29.85 -0.42
N LEU A 20 -1.09 29.95 0.90
CA LEU A 20 -1.85 29.09 1.82
C LEU A 20 -3.33 29.43 1.88
N MET A 21 -3.70 30.71 1.84
CA MET A 21 -5.10 31.16 1.88
C MET A 21 -5.84 30.88 0.58
N ASP A 22 -5.19 31.12 -0.56
CA ASP A 22 -5.82 30.99 -1.89
C ASP A 22 -5.73 29.56 -2.45
N HIS A 23 -5.06 28.65 -1.74
CA HIS A 23 -5.01 27.25 -2.16
C HIS A 23 -6.40 26.64 -2.16
N PHE A 24 -6.74 25.87 -3.21
CA PHE A 24 -8.02 25.17 -3.27
C PHE A 24 -8.19 24.22 -2.08
N ARG A 25 -9.40 24.18 -1.52
CA ARG A 25 -9.75 23.33 -0.38
C ARG A 25 -10.99 22.51 -0.71
N TYR A 26 -11.05 21.28 -0.21
CA TYR A 26 -12.20 20.41 -0.35
C TYR A 26 -12.76 20.02 1.00
N ASP A 27 -14.08 19.86 1.08
CA ASP A 27 -14.76 19.40 2.28
C ASP A 27 -14.33 17.97 2.62
N THR A 28 -13.85 17.77 3.84
CA THR A 28 -13.42 16.46 4.28
C THR A 28 -14.60 15.58 4.71
N MET A 29 -15.60 16.16 5.39
CA MET A 29 -16.90 15.55 5.71
C MET A 29 -18.01 16.63 5.84
N ASN A 30 -18.32 17.32 4.73
CA ASN A 30 -19.20 18.51 4.67
C ASN A 30 -20.42 18.45 5.63
N SER A 31 -21.24 17.40 5.51
CA SER A 31 -22.50 17.25 6.26
C SER A 31 -22.33 16.92 7.75
N TRP A 32 -21.10 16.66 8.21
CA TRP A 32 -20.84 16.19 9.58
C TRP A 32 -19.98 17.15 10.39
N ASN A 33 -18.98 17.79 9.77
CA ASN A 33 -18.05 18.65 10.49
C ASN A 33 -17.73 19.99 9.80
N ARG A 34 -18.17 20.19 8.55
CA ARG A 34 -17.81 21.37 7.73
C ARG A 34 -16.30 21.62 7.65
N SER A 35 -15.50 20.59 7.89
CA SER A 35 -14.06 20.66 7.85
C SER A 35 -13.57 20.62 6.41
N THR A 36 -12.47 21.32 6.13
CA THR A 36 -11.84 21.42 4.81
C THR A 36 -10.34 21.23 4.94
N SER A 37 -9.72 20.69 3.90
CA SER A 37 -8.27 20.57 3.80
C SER A 37 -7.80 20.94 2.40
N TYR A 38 -6.49 21.18 2.26
CA TYR A 38 -5.83 21.39 0.98
C TYR A 38 -6.13 20.26 0.01
N ALA A 39 -6.53 20.61 -1.21
CA ALA A 39 -6.98 19.63 -2.20
C ALA A 39 -6.66 20.04 -3.63
N HIS A 40 -6.73 19.06 -4.54
CA HIS A 40 -6.71 19.26 -5.98
C HIS A 40 -7.83 18.47 -6.65
N CYS A 41 -8.45 19.04 -7.68
CA CYS A 41 -9.47 18.36 -8.45
C CYS A 41 -8.82 17.44 -9.49
N VAL A 42 -9.07 16.14 -9.36
CA VAL A 42 -8.50 15.09 -10.22
C VAL A 42 -9.53 14.40 -11.10
N LYS A 43 -10.67 15.05 -11.33
CA LYS A 43 -11.65 14.55 -12.31
C LYS A 43 -10.99 14.42 -13.68
N VAL A 44 -11.20 13.30 -14.36
CA VAL A 44 -10.62 12.93 -15.67
C VAL A 44 -10.62 14.09 -16.68
N HIS A 45 -11.72 14.83 -16.78
CA HIS A 45 -11.87 15.97 -17.70
C HIS A 45 -11.23 17.29 -17.21
N ARG A 46 -10.56 17.32 -16.05
CA ARG A 46 -9.96 18.51 -15.43
C ARG A 46 -8.44 18.42 -15.22
N ILE A 47 -7.83 17.29 -15.54
CA ILE A 47 -6.39 17.04 -15.34
C ILE A 47 -5.56 17.18 -16.63
N GLY A 48 -6.14 17.84 -17.65
CA GLY A 48 -5.44 18.17 -18.90
C GLY A 48 -5.20 16.98 -19.83
N LEU A 49 -6.09 15.98 -19.82
CA LEU A 49 -6.05 14.85 -20.74
C LEU A 49 -6.67 15.21 -22.10
N SER A 50 -6.12 14.64 -23.18
CA SER A 50 -6.76 14.65 -24.51
C SER A 50 -8.08 13.86 -24.50
N ARG A 51 -8.92 14.00 -25.54
CA ARG A 51 -10.18 13.23 -25.61
C ARG A 51 -9.93 11.72 -25.62
N GLU A 52 -8.92 11.30 -26.37
CA GLU A 52 -8.50 9.90 -26.48
C GLU A 52 -8.02 9.37 -25.13
N GLN A 53 -7.24 10.17 -24.39
CA GLN A 53 -6.81 9.83 -23.04
C GLN A 53 -7.97 9.76 -22.04
N GLN A 54 -8.97 10.64 -22.17
CA GLN A 54 -10.16 10.60 -21.31
C GLN A 54 -10.97 9.31 -21.54
N ASP A 55 -11.14 8.90 -22.79
CA ASP A 55 -11.82 7.64 -23.13
C ASP A 55 -11.05 6.42 -22.59
N ALA A 56 -9.73 6.42 -22.73
CA ALA A 56 -8.86 5.39 -22.14
C ALA A 56 -8.97 5.37 -20.61
N ALA A 57 -9.02 6.53 -19.97
CA ALA A 57 -9.13 6.66 -18.52
C ALA A 57 -10.40 6.02 -17.97
N PHE A 58 -11.55 6.19 -18.63
CA PHE A 58 -12.80 5.56 -18.20
C PHE A 58 -12.76 4.04 -18.28
N LYS A 59 -12.05 3.47 -19.27
CA LYS A 59 -11.83 2.03 -19.38
C LYS A 59 -10.89 1.52 -18.28
N LEU A 60 -9.78 2.23 -18.06
CA LEU A 60 -8.76 1.86 -17.08
C LEU A 60 -9.32 1.89 -15.65
N LEU A 61 -10.08 2.92 -15.27
CA LEU A 61 -10.65 3.06 -13.92
C LEU A 61 -11.61 1.93 -13.54
N GLY A 62 -12.16 1.20 -14.52
CA GLY A 62 -12.99 0.01 -14.28
C GLY A 62 -12.19 -1.29 -14.11
N ALA A 63 -10.88 -1.28 -14.35
CA ALA A 63 -10.04 -2.47 -14.28
C ALA A 63 -9.59 -2.77 -12.85
N GLU A 64 -9.50 -4.06 -12.54
CA GLU A 64 -8.94 -4.52 -11.26
C GLU A 64 -7.46 -4.12 -11.14
N GLY A 65 -7.07 -3.54 -10.01
CA GLY A 65 -5.70 -3.10 -9.75
C GLY A 65 -5.30 -1.76 -10.39
N ALA A 66 -6.23 -1.05 -11.03
CA ALA A 66 -5.95 0.24 -11.69
C ALA A 66 -5.39 1.33 -10.75
N MET A 67 -5.58 1.19 -9.45
CA MET A 67 -5.10 2.15 -8.45
C MET A 67 -3.77 1.75 -7.80
N ASP A 68 -3.24 0.55 -8.06
CA ASP A 68 -2.05 0.04 -7.37
C ASP A 68 -0.82 0.94 -7.58
N GLU A 69 -0.60 1.44 -8.81
CA GLU A 69 0.52 2.36 -9.11
C GLU A 69 0.32 3.74 -8.47
N VAL A 70 -0.92 4.21 -8.42
CA VAL A 70 -1.28 5.48 -7.77
C VAL A 70 -1.05 5.40 -6.26
N ASP A 71 -1.40 4.26 -5.66
CA ASP A 71 -1.19 4.01 -4.24
C ASP A 71 0.30 4.02 -3.86
N LEU A 72 1.19 3.58 -4.76
CA LEU A 72 2.64 3.66 -4.54
C LEU A 72 3.13 5.12 -4.42
N ALA A 73 2.65 6.03 -5.28
CA ALA A 73 2.98 7.45 -5.19
C ALA A 73 2.47 8.08 -3.88
N ILE A 74 1.24 7.73 -3.45
CA ILE A 74 0.69 8.16 -2.14
C ILE A 74 1.55 7.64 -0.98
N HIS A 75 2.01 6.39 -1.04
CA HIS A 75 2.89 5.82 -0.03
C HIS A 75 4.25 6.52 0.02
N SER A 76 4.82 6.87 -1.15
CA SER A 76 6.08 7.64 -1.25
C SER A 76 5.97 8.97 -0.51
N PHE A 77 4.90 9.74 -0.80
CA PHE A 77 4.60 10.99 -0.09
C PHE A 77 4.46 10.76 1.42
N THR A 78 3.66 9.77 1.83
CA THR A 78 3.40 9.48 3.25
C THR A 78 4.70 9.13 3.99
N ASN A 79 5.58 8.33 3.37
CA ASN A 79 6.87 7.99 3.92
C ASN A 79 7.78 9.23 4.06
N SER A 80 7.80 10.11 3.04
CA SER A 80 8.56 11.36 3.09
C SER A 80 8.10 12.30 4.21
N MET A 81 6.83 12.21 4.61
CA MET A 81 6.21 12.95 5.70
C MET A 81 6.32 12.23 7.05
N ASN A 82 7.10 11.15 7.15
CA ASN A 82 7.20 10.29 8.34
C ASN A 82 5.83 9.82 8.88
N GLY A 83 4.84 9.70 8.00
CA GLY A 83 3.47 9.33 8.32
C GLY A 83 2.64 10.41 9.01
N ALA A 84 3.14 11.63 9.21
CA ALA A 84 2.37 12.73 9.81
C ALA A 84 1.24 13.23 8.89
N TYR A 85 1.43 13.06 7.58
CA TYR A 85 0.47 13.41 6.55
C TYR A 85 0.41 12.34 5.47
N THR A 86 -0.75 12.21 4.85
CA THR A 86 -1.00 11.34 3.70
C THR A 86 -1.98 12.00 2.74
N ILE A 87 -2.24 11.36 1.61
CA ILE A 87 -3.19 11.83 0.60
C ILE A 87 -4.31 10.80 0.52
N GLY A 88 -5.55 11.27 0.43
CA GLY A 88 -6.67 10.40 0.13
C GLY A 88 -7.60 10.97 -0.92
N PHE A 89 -8.34 10.08 -1.57
CA PHE A 89 -9.41 10.46 -2.48
C PHE A 89 -10.66 10.86 -1.70
N ASN A 90 -11.33 11.93 -2.13
CA ASN A 90 -12.59 12.39 -1.55
C ASN A 90 -13.56 12.89 -2.63
N GLY A 91 -14.81 13.07 -2.23
CA GLY A 91 -15.90 13.54 -3.05
C GLY A 91 -16.52 12.47 -3.94
N ARG A 92 -17.59 12.85 -4.64
CA ARG A 92 -18.29 11.95 -5.57
C ARG A 92 -17.32 11.44 -6.64
N SER A 93 -17.31 10.11 -6.82
CA SER A 93 -16.44 9.41 -7.76
C SER A 93 -14.95 9.65 -7.50
N SER A 94 -14.56 9.90 -6.24
CA SER A 94 -13.15 10.11 -5.87
C SER A 94 -12.48 11.25 -6.66
N GLY A 95 -13.24 12.32 -6.94
CA GLY A 95 -12.81 13.39 -7.85
C GLY A 95 -11.79 14.39 -7.29
N TYR A 96 -11.33 14.21 -6.05
CA TYR A 96 -10.39 15.12 -5.38
C TYR A 96 -9.32 14.33 -4.63
N LEU A 97 -8.06 14.75 -4.77
CA LEU A 97 -6.99 14.39 -3.85
C LEU A 97 -6.97 15.40 -2.73
N VAL A 98 -6.96 14.92 -1.48
CA VAL A 98 -7.05 15.76 -0.28
C VAL A 98 -5.93 15.39 0.67
N LEU A 99 -5.24 16.40 1.21
CA LEU A 99 -4.21 16.23 2.22
C LEU A 99 -4.87 15.86 3.56
N TYR A 100 -4.44 14.76 4.18
CA TYR A 100 -4.96 14.29 5.45
C TYR A 100 -3.89 14.27 6.53
N HIS A 101 -4.32 14.55 7.76
CA HIS A 101 -3.56 14.14 8.93
C HIS A 101 -3.50 12.62 9.01
N SER A 102 -2.32 12.11 9.35
CA SER A 102 -2.12 10.71 9.62
C SER A 102 -1.07 10.50 10.70
N ARG A 103 -0.95 9.26 11.16
CA ARG A 103 0.13 8.86 12.07
C ARG A 103 0.38 7.37 11.94
N TYR A 104 1.64 6.97 12.10
CA TYR A 104 1.95 5.58 12.38
C TYR A 104 1.63 5.20 13.82
N THR A 105 0.77 4.22 14.00
CA THR A 105 0.48 3.58 15.29
C THR A 105 0.98 2.14 15.28
N SER A 106 1.23 1.58 16.47
CA SER A 106 1.61 0.18 16.60
C SER A 106 0.53 -0.72 16.03
N SER A 107 0.91 -1.73 15.26
CA SER A 107 -0.03 -2.67 14.68
C SER A 107 0.42 -4.10 14.95
N GLU A 108 -0.54 -5.02 15.05
CA GLU A 108 -0.23 -6.45 15.11
C GLU A 108 0.16 -7.02 13.73
N HIS A 109 -0.12 -6.27 12.66
CA HIS A 109 0.22 -6.66 11.30
C HIS A 109 1.73 -6.57 11.07
N LYS A 110 2.32 -7.67 10.62
CA LYS A 110 3.77 -7.83 10.47
C LYS A 110 4.26 -7.65 9.03
N SER A 111 3.38 -7.72 8.04
CA SER A 111 3.71 -7.43 6.63
C SER A 111 2.57 -6.69 5.92
N ARG A 112 2.91 -5.95 4.84
CA ARG A 112 1.95 -5.29 3.94
C ARG A 112 2.26 -5.63 2.48
N CYS A 113 1.24 -5.73 1.63
CA CYS A 113 1.41 -5.82 0.18
C CYS A 113 1.90 -4.48 -0.38
N LEU A 114 2.90 -4.49 -1.26
CA LEU A 114 3.32 -3.28 -1.97
C LEU A 114 2.36 -2.91 -3.11
N SER A 115 1.68 -3.88 -3.72
CA SER A 115 0.71 -3.62 -4.80
C SER A 115 -0.60 -3.02 -4.27
N CYS A 116 -1.30 -3.70 -3.35
CA CYS A 116 -2.66 -3.34 -2.94
C CYS A 116 -2.78 -2.85 -1.49
N GLY A 117 -1.66 -2.65 -0.79
CA GLY A 117 -1.63 -2.17 0.60
C GLY A 117 -2.11 -3.15 1.68
N GLN A 118 -2.67 -4.31 1.31
CA GLN A 118 -3.26 -5.29 2.25
C GLN A 118 -2.30 -5.66 3.38
N LEU A 119 -2.76 -5.50 4.62
CA LEU A 119 -2.03 -5.88 5.83
C LEU A 119 -2.16 -7.38 6.13
N ASN A 120 -1.14 -7.96 6.78
CA ASN A 120 -1.08 -9.37 7.14
C ASN A 120 -0.39 -9.59 8.50
N PHE A 121 -0.92 -10.53 9.30
CA PHE A 121 -0.41 -10.87 10.64
C PHE A 121 0.87 -11.72 10.65
N LYS A 122 1.29 -12.26 9.49
CA LYS A 122 2.52 -13.03 9.34
C LYS A 122 3.61 -12.21 8.64
N ARG A 123 4.86 -12.47 9.00
CA ARG A 123 6.04 -11.94 8.31
C ARG A 123 6.26 -12.68 6.99
N VAL A 124 6.93 -12.05 6.05
CA VAL A 124 7.61 -12.72 4.95
C VAL A 124 8.92 -13.26 5.50
N ALA A 125 9.13 -14.58 5.38
CA ALA A 125 10.39 -15.20 5.79
C ALA A 125 11.55 -14.64 4.96
N ALA A 126 12.75 -14.59 5.54
CA ALA A 126 13.95 -14.26 4.77
C ALA A 126 14.12 -15.26 3.60
N PRO A 127 14.75 -14.85 2.48
CA PRO A 127 15.02 -15.76 1.38
C PRO A 127 15.73 -17.03 1.88
N LEU A 128 15.19 -18.19 1.52
CA LEU A 128 15.75 -19.50 1.85
C LEU A 128 16.23 -20.15 0.55
N ALA A 129 17.36 -20.84 0.61
CA ALA A 129 17.95 -21.57 -0.51
C ALA A 129 18.11 -23.06 -0.17
N ASP A 130 18.18 -23.88 -1.22
CA ASP A 130 18.58 -25.29 -1.17
C ASP A 130 17.91 -26.09 -0.03
N ALA A 131 18.71 -26.67 0.86
CA ALA A 131 18.26 -27.49 1.99
C ALA A 131 17.37 -26.70 2.97
N GLU A 132 17.67 -25.43 3.26
CA GLU A 132 16.87 -24.61 4.18
C GLU A 132 15.45 -24.41 3.63
N LYS A 133 15.31 -24.22 2.31
CA LYS A 133 14.02 -24.07 1.65
C LYS A 133 13.18 -25.35 1.74
N VAL A 134 13.76 -26.51 1.41
CA VAL A 134 13.08 -27.81 1.49
C VAL A 134 12.61 -28.09 2.92
N MET A 135 13.48 -27.88 3.91
CA MET A 135 13.12 -28.07 5.32
C MET A 135 11.99 -27.14 5.75
N ALA A 136 12.06 -25.86 5.39
CA ALA A 136 11.03 -24.88 5.75
C ALA A 136 9.66 -25.22 5.12
N GLU A 137 9.64 -25.62 3.85
CA GLU A 137 8.41 -26.01 3.14
C GLU A 137 7.75 -27.23 3.80
N GLU A 138 8.53 -28.24 4.16
CA GLU A 138 8.01 -29.41 4.87
C GLU A 138 7.50 -29.07 6.27
N MET A 139 8.20 -28.22 7.02
CA MET A 139 7.75 -27.77 8.34
C MET A 139 6.41 -27.03 8.29
N ILE A 140 6.22 -26.19 7.27
CA ILE A 140 4.94 -25.50 7.04
C ILE A 140 3.87 -26.49 6.59
N ARG A 141 4.19 -27.40 5.65
CA ARG A 141 3.23 -28.39 5.13
C ARG A 141 2.76 -29.34 6.22
N SER A 142 3.64 -29.74 7.14
CA SER A 142 3.30 -30.56 8.29
C SER A 142 2.64 -29.75 9.42
N GLY A 143 2.34 -28.46 9.23
CA GLY A 143 1.72 -27.60 10.25
C GLY A 143 2.53 -27.48 11.54
N PHE A 144 3.86 -27.62 11.45
CA PHE A 144 4.77 -27.68 12.61
C PHE A 144 4.41 -28.78 13.64
N PHE A 145 3.79 -29.90 13.21
CA PHE A 145 3.28 -30.97 14.06
C PHE A 145 4.31 -31.58 15.02
N PHE A 146 5.57 -31.73 14.60
CA PHE A 146 6.58 -32.37 15.45
C PHE A 146 7.13 -31.41 16.50
N GLU A 147 6.85 -31.71 17.76
CA GLU A 147 7.38 -30.98 18.92
C GLU A 147 8.91 -31.15 19.00
N VAL A 148 9.39 -32.38 18.87
CA VAL A 148 10.82 -32.72 18.85
C VAL A 148 11.36 -32.74 17.42
N ASN A 149 12.52 -32.10 17.20
CA ASN A 149 13.04 -31.88 15.84
C ASN A 149 13.40 -33.18 15.09
N GLN A 150 13.72 -34.29 15.78
CA GLN A 150 14.00 -35.57 15.10
C GLN A 150 12.79 -36.11 14.32
N GLY A 151 11.57 -35.69 14.65
CA GLY A 151 10.37 -36.08 13.89
C GLY A 151 10.43 -35.67 12.42
N TYR A 152 11.03 -34.51 12.12
CA TYR A 152 11.16 -34.00 10.75
C TYR A 152 12.13 -34.82 9.89
N LEU A 153 13.12 -35.50 10.47
CA LEU A 153 14.08 -36.34 9.73
C LEU A 153 13.42 -37.53 9.04
N ARG A 154 12.20 -37.90 9.47
CA ARG A 154 11.41 -38.99 8.89
C ARG A 154 10.61 -38.55 7.66
N LEU A 155 10.52 -37.25 7.39
CA LEU A 155 9.81 -36.74 6.21
C LEU A 155 10.65 -37.04 4.95
N PRO A 156 10.07 -37.64 3.89
CA PRO A 156 10.84 -38.08 2.72
C PRO A 156 11.72 -37.00 2.10
N ALA A 157 11.21 -35.77 1.97
CA ALA A 157 11.95 -34.67 1.38
C ALA A 157 13.12 -34.19 2.25
N ILE A 158 12.99 -34.20 3.58
CA ILE A 158 14.09 -33.85 4.50
C ILE A 158 15.12 -34.98 4.59
N ASN A 159 14.65 -36.23 4.57
CA ASN A 159 15.50 -37.40 4.60
C ASN A 159 16.43 -37.45 3.37
N ALA A 160 15.88 -37.15 2.18
CA ALA A 160 16.60 -37.17 0.91
C ALA A 160 17.67 -36.07 0.73
N ILE A 161 17.73 -35.08 1.62
CA ILE A 161 18.78 -34.05 1.59
C ILE A 161 20.12 -34.71 1.94
N ASP A 162 21.14 -34.52 1.09
CA ASP A 162 22.50 -35.04 1.29
C ASP A 162 23.26 -34.21 2.34
N LEU A 163 22.86 -34.37 3.60
CA LEU A 163 23.48 -33.75 4.77
C LEU A 163 23.44 -34.72 5.97
N PRO A 164 24.43 -34.67 6.88
CA PRO A 164 24.35 -35.37 8.15
C PRO A 164 23.10 -34.97 8.96
N ASP A 165 22.51 -35.92 9.68
CA ASP A 165 21.31 -35.66 10.50
C ASP A 165 21.55 -34.58 11.56
N ALA A 166 22.77 -34.47 12.10
CA ALA A 166 23.14 -33.41 13.04
C ALA A 166 22.99 -32.01 12.42
N ASP A 167 23.43 -31.84 11.18
CA ASP A 167 23.35 -30.56 10.45
C ASP A 167 21.91 -30.23 10.07
N LYS A 168 21.14 -31.25 9.64
CA LYS A 168 19.69 -31.10 9.39
C LYS A 168 18.98 -30.62 10.67
N LEU A 169 19.28 -31.23 11.81
CA LEU A 169 18.68 -30.85 13.10
C LEU A 169 19.07 -29.43 13.52
N ALA A 170 20.32 -29.02 13.31
CA ALA A 170 20.78 -27.67 13.58
C ALA A 170 20.04 -26.63 12.71
N MET A 171 19.88 -26.90 11.41
CA MET A 171 19.12 -26.04 10.50
C MET A 171 17.65 -25.95 10.92
N ILE A 172 16.99 -27.08 11.21
CA ILE A 172 15.60 -27.12 11.68
C ILE A 172 15.45 -26.31 12.98
N ALA A 173 16.37 -26.47 13.93
CA ALA A 173 16.35 -25.72 15.19
C ALA A 173 16.48 -24.21 14.98
N LYS A 174 17.31 -23.78 14.03
CA LYS A 174 17.47 -22.37 13.63
C LYS A 174 16.21 -21.82 12.95
N LEU A 175 15.60 -22.59 12.05
CA LEU A 175 14.47 -22.13 11.22
C LEU A 175 13.13 -22.10 11.97
N LYS A 176 12.86 -23.10 12.82
CA LYS A 176 11.55 -23.32 13.46
C LYS A 176 10.96 -22.08 14.16
N PRO A 177 11.72 -21.35 15.00
CA PRO A 177 11.16 -20.21 15.73
C PRO A 177 10.76 -19.05 14.80
N GLY A 178 11.55 -18.80 13.75
CA GLY A 178 11.31 -17.71 12.80
C GLY A 178 10.15 -17.99 11.84
N LEU A 179 9.92 -19.26 11.49
CA LEU A 179 8.92 -19.65 10.50
C LEU A 179 7.50 -19.76 11.04
N LYS A 180 7.31 -19.99 12.34
CA LYS A 180 5.97 -20.14 12.96
C LYS A 180 5.07 -18.93 12.68
N ASP A 181 5.66 -17.73 12.71
CA ASP A 181 5.01 -16.44 12.48
C ASP A 181 5.26 -15.86 11.08
N ALA A 182 5.77 -16.67 10.16
CA ALA A 182 6.12 -16.25 8.82
C ALA A 182 5.45 -17.10 7.75
N THR A 183 5.48 -16.61 6.52
CA THR A 183 5.13 -17.34 5.31
C THR A 183 6.36 -17.41 4.41
N ILE A 184 6.58 -18.55 3.78
CA ILE A 184 7.56 -18.67 2.69
C ILE A 184 7.02 -17.92 1.48
N GLY A 185 7.90 -17.14 0.86
CA GLY A 185 7.52 -16.23 -0.22
C GLY A 185 6.70 -15.05 0.26
N ASN A 186 6.48 -14.11 -0.65
CA ASN A 186 5.83 -12.85 -0.35
C ASN A 186 4.51 -12.64 -1.10
N LYS A 187 3.94 -13.69 -1.69
CA LYS A 187 2.67 -13.59 -2.41
C LYS A 187 1.56 -12.97 -1.54
N CYS A 188 0.82 -12.03 -2.10
CA CYS A 188 -0.35 -11.42 -1.46
C CYS A 188 -1.58 -12.32 -1.66
N GLY A 189 -2.25 -12.68 -0.56
CA GLY A 189 -3.49 -13.48 -0.64
C GLY A 189 -4.71 -12.74 -1.18
N ARG A 190 -4.65 -11.40 -1.31
CA ARG A 190 -5.75 -10.57 -1.84
C ARG A 190 -5.63 -10.34 -3.34
N CYS A 191 -4.53 -9.75 -3.80
CA CYS A 191 -4.34 -9.40 -5.21
C CYS A 191 -3.40 -10.36 -5.97
N GLY A 192 -2.82 -11.36 -5.30
CA GLY A 192 -1.91 -12.31 -5.94
C GLY A 192 -0.50 -11.79 -6.25
N ALA A 193 -0.21 -10.49 -6.06
CA ALA A 193 1.11 -9.91 -6.33
C ALA A 193 2.23 -10.62 -5.55
N GLU A 194 3.37 -10.81 -6.20
CA GLU A 194 4.57 -11.48 -5.68
C GLU A 194 5.86 -10.80 -6.22
N GLY A 195 7.02 -11.19 -5.71
CA GLY A 195 8.29 -10.58 -6.11
C GLY A 195 8.38 -9.12 -5.64
N GLU A 196 8.80 -8.20 -6.50
CA GLU A 196 8.98 -6.78 -6.16
C GLU A 196 7.66 -6.09 -5.75
N ARG A 197 6.52 -6.58 -6.23
CA ARG A 197 5.18 -6.07 -5.89
C ARG A 197 4.50 -6.82 -4.75
N GLY A 198 5.15 -7.86 -4.23
CA GLY A 198 4.63 -8.71 -3.17
C GLY A 198 4.61 -8.04 -1.80
N ARG A 199 4.47 -8.85 -0.75
CA ARG A 199 4.48 -8.39 0.64
C ARG A 199 5.90 -8.01 1.10
N VAL A 200 5.97 -7.01 1.96
CA VAL A 200 7.17 -6.62 2.70
C VAL A 200 6.91 -6.57 4.18
N ASN A 201 7.92 -6.88 4.98
CA ASN A 201 7.82 -6.81 6.43
C ASN A 201 7.73 -5.37 6.92
N ILE A 202 6.84 -5.10 7.86
CA ILE A 202 6.71 -3.81 8.52
C ILE A 202 7.52 -3.86 9.81
N THR A 203 8.59 -3.06 9.90
CA THR A 203 9.49 -3.06 11.06
C THR A 203 9.72 -1.63 11.57
N PRO A 204 9.31 -1.29 12.81
CA PRO A 204 8.47 -2.09 13.70
C PRO A 204 7.05 -2.23 13.13
N PRO A 205 6.29 -3.28 13.51
CA PRO A 205 4.88 -3.44 13.13
C PRO A 205 4.07 -2.17 13.40
N ARG A 206 3.61 -1.53 12.32
CA ARG A 206 2.89 -0.26 12.37
C ARG A 206 1.84 -0.18 11.28
N GLN A 207 0.78 0.56 11.54
CA GLN A 207 -0.25 0.90 10.56
C GLN A 207 -0.41 2.40 10.48
N LEU A 208 -0.96 2.88 9.36
CA LEU A 208 -1.25 4.29 9.18
C LEU A 208 -2.69 4.55 9.60
N ASP A 209 -2.88 5.24 10.71
CA ASP A 209 -4.17 5.79 11.07
C ASP A 209 -4.35 7.12 10.35
N THR A 210 -5.49 7.31 9.69
CA THR A 210 -5.81 8.51 8.92
C THR A 210 -7.03 9.20 9.50
N TRP A 211 -7.01 10.52 9.50
CA TRP A 211 -8.14 11.34 9.96
C TRP A 211 -8.69 12.14 8.78
N PRO A 212 -9.41 11.50 7.84
CA PRO A 212 -9.89 12.15 6.65
C PRO A 212 -10.78 13.34 7.00
N GLY A 213 -11.57 13.27 8.08
CA GLY A 213 -12.46 14.34 8.54
C GLY A 213 -11.79 15.50 9.26
N ARG A 214 -10.48 15.46 9.56
CA ARG A 214 -9.82 16.57 10.26
C ARG A 214 -9.45 17.68 9.28
N ASP A 215 -9.69 18.93 9.64
CA ASP A 215 -9.22 20.06 8.84
C ASP A 215 -7.69 20.24 8.93
N ILE A 216 -7.14 21.00 7.98
CA ILE A 216 -5.74 21.41 7.99
C ILE A 216 -5.67 22.92 7.75
N ASP A 217 -5.55 23.70 8.81
CA ASP A 217 -5.48 25.17 8.79
C ASP A 217 -6.76 25.86 8.30
N GLN A 218 -7.92 25.27 8.55
CA GLN A 218 -9.17 25.92 8.17
C GLN A 218 -9.42 27.15 9.03
N GLY A 219 -9.52 28.32 8.39
CA GLY A 219 -9.83 29.57 9.07
C GLY A 219 -8.67 30.12 9.91
N GLU A 220 -7.46 29.59 9.76
CA GLU A 220 -6.26 30.08 10.42
C GLU A 220 -5.89 31.51 9.96
N ASP A 221 -5.48 32.34 10.91
CA ASP A 221 -4.87 33.63 10.63
C ASP A 221 -3.35 33.49 10.50
N PHE A 222 -2.89 33.26 9.27
CA PHE A 222 -1.47 33.13 8.95
C PHE A 222 -0.65 34.41 9.19
N SER A 223 -1.27 35.56 9.46
CA SER A 223 -0.54 36.78 9.77
C SER A 223 0.18 36.69 11.12
N GLU A 224 -0.38 35.93 12.06
CA GLU A 224 0.16 35.71 13.41
C GLU A 224 1.27 34.64 13.44
N TRP A 225 1.39 33.84 12.39
CA TRP A 225 2.38 32.76 12.33
C TRP A 225 3.80 33.32 12.21
N SER A 226 4.78 32.65 12.82
CA SER A 226 6.19 32.95 12.58
C SER A 226 6.60 32.64 11.13
N MET A 227 7.68 33.25 10.65
CA MET A 227 8.24 32.94 9.33
C MET A 227 8.63 31.46 9.19
N GLU A 228 9.02 30.81 10.28
CA GLU A 228 9.35 29.39 10.31
C GLU A 228 8.11 28.51 10.12
N GLN A 229 7.04 28.78 10.87
CA GLN A 229 5.78 28.05 10.73
C GLN A 229 5.19 28.21 9.32
N LEU A 230 5.24 29.43 8.76
CA LEU A 230 4.81 29.65 7.38
C LEU A 230 5.62 28.85 6.37
N ARG A 231 6.96 28.87 6.49
CA ARG A 231 7.83 28.07 5.59
C ARG A 231 7.52 26.59 5.70
N SER A 232 7.45 26.06 6.92
CA SER A 232 7.13 24.66 7.15
C SER A 232 5.79 24.27 6.52
N ARG A 233 4.78 25.15 6.61
CA ARG A 233 3.46 24.88 6.03
C ARG A 233 3.46 24.98 4.51
N VAL A 234 4.10 26.00 3.95
CA VAL A 234 4.28 26.13 2.50
C VAL A 234 5.04 24.93 1.95
N ASP A 235 6.06 24.44 2.64
CA ASP A 235 6.82 23.29 2.18
C ASP A 235 6.01 21.98 2.24
N LEU A 236 5.16 21.81 3.25
CA LEU A 236 4.17 20.72 3.29
C LEU A 236 3.21 20.78 2.11
N VAL A 237 2.55 21.92 1.88
CA VAL A 237 1.56 22.08 0.81
C VAL A 237 2.22 21.97 -0.56
N CYS A 238 3.42 22.52 -0.76
CA CYS A 238 4.17 22.33 -2.00
C CYS A 238 4.62 20.88 -2.21
N ALA A 239 4.93 20.13 -1.15
CA ALA A 239 5.22 18.70 -1.26
C ALA A 239 3.97 17.90 -1.63
N PHE A 240 2.82 18.27 -1.07
CA PHE A 240 1.52 17.73 -1.46
C PHE A 240 1.20 18.00 -2.94
N ASP A 241 1.43 19.22 -3.43
CA ASP A 241 1.21 19.56 -4.83
C ASP A 241 2.09 18.75 -5.77
N ARG A 242 3.37 18.56 -5.42
CA ARG A 242 4.30 17.73 -6.19
C ARG A 242 3.88 16.26 -6.21
N ALA A 243 3.39 15.73 -5.09
CA ALA A 243 2.85 14.37 -5.04
C ALA A 243 1.57 14.24 -5.88
N CYS A 244 0.72 15.26 -5.94
CA CYS A 244 -0.43 15.29 -6.86
C CYS A 244 -0.01 15.28 -8.33
N ASP A 245 1.08 16.00 -8.67
CA ASP A 245 1.67 15.95 -10.01
C ASP A 245 2.22 14.55 -10.33
N GLU A 246 2.93 13.91 -9.39
CA GLU A 246 3.44 12.53 -9.55
C GLU A 246 2.30 11.53 -9.75
N ILE A 247 1.24 11.60 -8.93
CA ILE A 247 0.05 10.75 -9.08
C ILE A 247 -0.59 10.93 -10.46
N ARG A 248 -0.69 12.18 -10.94
CA ARG A 248 -1.22 12.49 -12.26
C ARG A 248 -0.34 11.90 -13.37
N ASP A 249 0.98 12.04 -13.25
CA ASP A 249 1.92 11.57 -14.26
C ASP A 249 1.96 10.03 -14.32
N VAL A 250 1.90 9.36 -13.16
CA VAL A 250 1.72 7.90 -13.07
C VAL A 250 0.42 7.48 -13.76
N PHE A 251 -0.70 8.14 -13.46
CA PHE A 251 -1.97 7.82 -14.09
C PHE A 251 -1.92 8.00 -15.62
N ILE A 252 -1.30 9.08 -16.12
CA ILE A 252 -1.13 9.32 -17.56
C ILE A 252 -0.24 8.23 -18.20
N GLY A 253 0.86 7.86 -17.55
CA GLY A 253 1.72 6.77 -17.99
C GLY A 253 0.93 5.46 -18.12
N MET A 254 0.06 5.18 -17.17
CA MET A 254 -0.79 3.99 -17.24
C MET A 254 -1.72 3.97 -18.45
N LEU A 255 -2.26 5.13 -18.86
CA LEU A 255 -3.12 5.25 -20.04
C LEU A 255 -2.38 4.91 -21.35
N THR A 256 -1.05 5.05 -21.36
CA THR A 256 -0.22 4.74 -22.53
C THR A 256 0.37 3.34 -22.49
N GLU A 257 0.62 2.80 -21.30
CA GLU A 257 1.34 1.54 -21.11
C GLU A 257 0.40 0.33 -20.97
N TYR A 258 -0.84 0.55 -20.54
CA TYR A 258 -1.77 -0.54 -20.23
C TYR A 258 -3.07 -0.42 -21.04
N GLU A 259 -3.54 -1.55 -21.54
CA GLU A 259 -4.87 -1.71 -22.11
C GLU A 259 -5.68 -2.66 -21.22
N PRO A 260 -6.85 -2.24 -20.70
CA PRO A 260 -7.69 -3.12 -19.90
C PRO A 260 -8.29 -4.22 -20.79
N VAL A 261 -7.97 -5.48 -20.47
CA VAL A 261 -8.47 -6.66 -21.18
C VAL A 261 -9.40 -7.45 -20.27
N GLU A 262 -10.61 -7.74 -20.76
CA GLU A 262 -11.54 -8.62 -20.06
C GLU A 262 -11.02 -10.06 -20.08
N LYS A 263 -10.96 -10.69 -18.90
CA LYS A 263 -10.54 -12.09 -18.75
C LYS A 263 -11.54 -12.85 -17.90
N THR A 264 -12.07 -13.94 -18.44
CA THR A 264 -12.88 -14.90 -17.68
C THR A 264 -11.97 -15.91 -16.98
N VAL A 265 -11.95 -15.91 -15.66
CA VAL A 265 -11.17 -16.87 -14.86
C VAL A 265 -12.09 -17.98 -14.35
N MET A 266 -11.91 -19.20 -14.86
CA MET A 266 -12.60 -20.39 -14.37
C MET A 266 -11.87 -20.93 -13.14
N VAL A 267 -12.53 -20.94 -11.97
CA VAL A 267 -11.95 -21.48 -10.75
C VAL A 267 -12.38 -22.95 -10.58
N PRO A 268 -11.48 -23.94 -10.69
CA PRO A 268 -11.82 -25.33 -10.42
C PRO A 268 -12.23 -25.49 -8.95
N LYS A 269 -13.42 -26.07 -8.73
CA LYS A 269 -13.97 -26.27 -7.38
C LYS A 269 -14.14 -27.76 -7.10
N THR A 270 -13.33 -28.29 -6.20
CA THR A 270 -13.56 -29.61 -5.62
C THR A 270 -14.66 -29.50 -4.55
N VAL A 271 -15.73 -30.27 -4.70
CA VAL A 271 -16.81 -30.38 -3.71
C VAL A 271 -16.96 -31.83 -3.28
N THR A 272 -17.24 -32.04 -2.00
CA THR A 272 -17.68 -33.33 -1.49
C THR A 272 -19.20 -33.28 -1.40
N VAL A 273 -19.88 -34.14 -2.16
CA VAL A 273 -21.34 -34.26 -2.16
C VAL A 273 -21.76 -35.60 -1.56
N LEU A 274 -22.94 -35.63 -0.94
CA LEU A 274 -23.56 -36.86 -0.48
C LEU A 274 -24.27 -37.53 -1.66
N GLU A 275 -23.77 -38.68 -2.09
CA GLU A 275 -24.47 -39.53 -3.07
C GLU A 275 -25.13 -40.71 -2.38
N ARG A 276 -26.31 -41.11 -2.88
CA ARG A 276 -27.02 -42.28 -2.38
C ARG A 276 -26.16 -43.50 -2.70
N ARG A 277 -25.81 -44.29 -1.68
CA ARG A 277 -25.10 -45.56 -1.89
C ARG A 277 -25.90 -46.42 -2.87
N ALA A 278 -25.21 -46.97 -3.87
CA ALA A 278 -25.82 -47.92 -4.78
C ALA A 278 -26.42 -49.07 -3.95
N GLN A 279 -27.68 -49.41 -4.22
CA GLN A 279 -28.31 -50.60 -3.65
C GLN A 279 -27.63 -51.80 -4.31
N SER A 280 -26.87 -52.55 -3.51
CA SER A 280 -26.28 -53.84 -3.86
C SER A 280 -27.34 -54.90 -4.12
#